data_AF-F4CMK2-F1
#
_entry.id   AF-F4CMK2-F1
#
_cell.length_a   1.000
_cell.length_b   1.000
_cell.length_c   1.000
_cell.angle_alpha   90.00
_cell.angle_beta   90.00
_cell.angle_gamma   90.00
#
_symmetry.space_group_name_H-M   'P 1'
#
loop_
_entity.id
_entity.type
_entity.pdbx_description
1 polymer ?
#
loop_
_entity_poly.entity_id
_entity_poly.type
_entity_poly.pdbx_seq_one_letter_code
_entity_poly.pdbx_strand_id
1 'polypeptide(L)'
;MTFHPDLTATVAPSRARIHHVRAGELVGDTAQTSGMTRLEAVSGKTVGSERIWTGETHVAPSTNSGNHHHGEAETSIYIVSGRPAFVFHDGAGEVRIQTGPGDYIFVPPYVPHREENPDPDEPAVVVISRSTQEGIVVNVPELTPLPVAPA
;
A
#
# COMPACT_ATOMS: atom_id res chain seq x y z
N MET A 1 -45.43 -6.34 -15.70
CA MET A 1 -44.39 -6.88 -14.80
C MET A 1 -43.24 -5.90 -14.83
N THR A 2 -43.09 -5.11 -13.77
CA THR A 2 -42.05 -4.07 -13.69
C THR A 2 -40.92 -4.61 -12.83
N PHE A 3 -39.76 -4.86 -13.42
CA PHE A 3 -38.53 -5.15 -12.70
C PHE A 3 -37.91 -3.83 -12.26
N HIS A 4 -37.74 -3.65 -10.96
CA HIS A 4 -36.79 -2.69 -10.39
C HIS A 4 -35.70 -3.49 -9.70
N PRO A 5 -34.45 -3.50 -10.22
CA PRO A 5 -33.33 -3.93 -9.42
C PRO A 5 -33.02 -2.79 -8.44
N ASP A 6 -33.36 -2.98 -7.17
CA ASP A 6 -32.74 -2.19 -6.10
C ASP A 6 -31.25 -2.49 -6.14
N LEU A 7 -30.51 -1.58 -6.78
CA LEU A 7 -29.10 -1.41 -6.56
C LEU A 7 -28.96 -1.21 -5.04
N THR A 8 -28.26 -2.13 -4.39
CA THR A 8 -27.76 -2.01 -3.03
C THR A 8 -26.97 -0.71 -2.92
N ALA A 9 -27.67 0.39 -2.64
CA ALA A 9 -27.04 1.65 -2.32
C ALA A 9 -26.27 1.43 -1.02
N THR A 10 -24.96 1.19 -1.16
CA THR A 10 -24.03 1.23 -0.06
C THR A 10 -24.18 2.61 0.57
N VAL A 11 -24.82 2.67 1.74
CA VAL A 11 -24.99 3.93 2.46
C VAL A 11 -23.60 4.46 2.70
N ALA A 12 -23.28 5.60 2.07
CA ALA A 12 -21.97 6.22 2.23
C ALA A 12 -21.70 6.44 3.73
N PRO A 13 -20.53 6.05 4.24
CA PRO A 13 -20.22 6.18 5.66
C PRO A 13 -20.35 7.63 6.13
N SER A 14 -21.00 7.81 7.29
CA SER A 14 -21.31 9.13 7.85
C SER A 14 -20.04 9.89 8.26
N ARG A 15 -19.97 11.17 7.90
CA ARG A 15 -18.89 12.10 8.29
C ARG A 15 -19.11 12.76 9.67
N ALA A 16 -20.24 12.49 10.32
CA ALA A 16 -20.62 13.14 11.58
C ALA A 16 -20.17 12.36 12.84
N ARG A 17 -19.28 11.38 12.70
CA ARG A 17 -18.81 10.53 13.79
C ARG A 17 -17.37 10.08 13.60
N ILE A 18 -16.75 9.66 14.70
CA ILE A 18 -15.48 8.93 14.69
C ILE A 18 -15.77 7.48 14.28
N HIS A 19 -14.93 6.91 13.42
CA HIS A 19 -14.99 5.49 13.06
C HIS A 19 -13.88 4.73 13.76
N HIS A 20 -14.23 3.61 14.37
CA HIS A 20 -13.29 2.65 14.94
C HIS A 20 -13.32 1.41 14.08
N VAL A 21 -12.19 1.08 13.47
CA VAL A 21 -11.98 -0.14 12.67
C VAL A 21 -11.17 -1.09 13.51
N ARG A 22 -11.71 -2.27 13.83
CA ARG A 22 -10.98 -3.24 14.66
C ARG A 22 -9.95 -3.98 13.81
N ALA A 23 -8.86 -4.45 14.44
CA ALA A 23 -7.81 -5.21 13.76
C ALA A 23 -8.32 -6.50 13.06
N GLY A 24 -9.46 -7.06 13.47
CA GLY A 24 -10.07 -8.23 12.81
C GLY A 24 -11.06 -7.89 11.69
N GLU A 25 -11.29 -6.61 11.38
CA GLU A 25 -12.31 -6.13 10.44
C GLU A 25 -11.70 -5.59 9.14
N LEU A 26 -10.39 -5.77 8.91
CA LEU A 26 -9.75 -5.29 7.70
C LEU A 26 -10.26 -6.06 6.46
N VAL A 27 -10.39 -5.35 5.35
CA VAL A 27 -10.97 -5.88 4.11
C VAL A 27 -9.87 -6.32 3.15
N GLY A 28 -9.90 -7.58 2.71
CA GLY A 28 -8.90 -8.18 1.81
C GLY A 28 -9.20 -8.09 0.31
N ASP A 29 -10.28 -7.41 -0.09
CA ASP A 29 -10.68 -7.24 -1.50
C ASP A 29 -9.82 -6.18 -2.21
N THR A 30 -8.53 -6.47 -2.30
CA THR A 30 -7.52 -5.60 -2.92
C THR A 30 -6.69 -6.40 -3.92
N ALA A 31 -6.00 -5.71 -4.84
CA ALA A 31 -5.11 -6.37 -5.79
C ALA A 31 -3.96 -7.07 -5.04
N GLN A 32 -3.96 -8.40 -5.05
CA GLN A 32 -2.96 -9.22 -4.36
C GLN A 32 -1.82 -9.59 -5.30
N THR A 33 -0.59 -9.41 -4.82
CA THR A 33 0.59 -10.05 -5.41
C THR A 33 0.75 -11.42 -4.76
N SER A 34 1.18 -12.45 -5.50
CA SER A 34 1.46 -13.75 -4.89
C SER A 34 2.44 -13.58 -3.71
N GLY A 35 2.11 -14.15 -2.55
CA GLY A 35 2.89 -14.01 -1.31
C GLY A 35 2.63 -12.71 -0.53
N MET A 36 1.80 -11.78 -1.03
CA MET A 36 1.42 -10.57 -0.30
C MET A 36 -0.08 -10.54 -0.05
N THR A 37 -0.46 -10.29 1.20
CA THR A 37 -1.86 -10.07 1.60
C THR A 37 -2.02 -8.62 2.03
N ARG A 38 -2.80 -7.87 1.26
CA ARG A 38 -3.12 -6.45 1.50
C ARG A 38 -4.51 -6.31 2.10
N LEU A 39 -4.56 -5.64 3.24
CA LEU A 39 -5.71 -5.53 4.11
C LEU A 39 -6.03 -4.05 4.32
N GLU A 40 -7.22 -3.61 3.95
CA GLU A 40 -7.65 -2.22 4.04
C GLU A 40 -8.34 -1.93 5.37
N ALA A 41 -7.95 -0.86 6.06
CA ALA A 41 -8.57 -0.40 7.31
C ALA A 41 -9.35 0.91 7.11
N VAL A 42 -8.67 1.97 6.66
CA VAL A 42 -9.22 3.32 6.48
C VAL A 42 -9.17 3.68 5.00
N SER A 43 -10.32 3.91 4.36
CA SER A 43 -10.37 4.38 2.97
C SER A 43 -11.69 5.06 2.66
N GLY A 44 -11.84 5.52 1.40
CA GLY A 44 -13.12 6.00 0.89
C GLY A 44 -14.22 4.92 0.99
N LYS A 45 -13.86 3.66 0.77
CA LYS A 45 -14.80 2.53 0.77
C LYS A 45 -15.18 2.09 2.18
N THR A 46 -14.23 2.04 3.12
CA THR A 46 -14.49 1.51 4.48
C THR A 46 -15.14 2.54 5.39
N VAL A 47 -14.61 3.77 5.42
CA VAL A 47 -15.02 4.82 6.38
C VAL A 47 -15.30 6.18 5.75
N GLY A 48 -15.23 6.30 4.42
CA GLY A 48 -15.53 7.55 3.70
C GLY A 48 -14.38 8.54 3.73
N SER A 49 -13.15 8.05 3.86
CA SER A 49 -11.97 8.88 3.83
C SER A 49 -11.80 9.56 2.46
N GLU A 50 -11.48 10.86 2.50
CA GLU A 50 -11.30 11.68 1.30
C GLU A 50 -9.84 12.02 1.01
N ARG A 51 -8.91 11.73 1.91
CA ARG A 51 -7.50 12.16 1.78
C ARG A 51 -6.49 11.16 2.30
N ILE A 52 -6.95 10.08 2.93
CA ILE A 52 -6.06 9.06 3.46
C ILE A 52 -6.58 7.68 3.11
N TRP A 53 -5.67 6.80 2.72
CA TRP A 53 -5.86 5.37 2.72
C TRP A 53 -4.88 4.76 3.71
N THR A 54 -5.31 3.86 4.57
CA THR A 54 -4.42 3.13 5.48
C THR A 54 -4.80 1.66 5.53
N GLY A 55 -3.80 0.79 5.45
CA GLY A 55 -3.97 -0.65 5.53
C GLY A 55 -2.70 -1.36 5.96
N GLU A 56 -2.80 -2.67 6.12
CA GLU A 56 -1.66 -3.54 6.39
C GLU A 56 -1.27 -4.31 5.13
N THR A 57 0.02 -4.59 5.00
CA THR A 57 0.52 -5.59 4.05
C THR A 57 1.31 -6.63 4.81
N HIS A 58 0.88 -7.87 4.68
CA HIS A 58 1.56 -9.05 5.19
C HIS A 58 2.35 -9.64 4.02
N VAL A 59 3.68 -9.69 4.17
CA VAL A 59 4.61 -10.13 3.13
C VAL A 59 5.20 -11.46 3.56
N ALA A 60 4.88 -12.53 2.83
CA ALA A 60 5.40 -13.86 3.09
C ALA A 60 6.94 -13.90 2.94
N PRO A 61 7.61 -14.93 3.50
CA PRO A 61 9.03 -15.11 3.28
C PRO A 61 9.39 -15.18 1.79
N SER A 62 10.62 -14.80 1.44
CA SER A 62 11.16 -14.84 0.07
C SER A 62 10.24 -14.22 -1.00
N THR A 63 9.54 -13.14 -0.66
CA THR A 63 8.52 -12.53 -1.52
C THR A 63 8.97 -11.19 -2.07
N ASN A 64 8.52 -10.87 -3.29
CA ASN A 64 8.79 -9.61 -3.99
C ASN A 64 7.48 -9.05 -4.57
N SER A 65 7.25 -7.75 -4.43
CA SER A 65 6.03 -7.08 -4.92
C SER A 65 5.92 -7.01 -6.46
N GLY A 66 7.04 -7.12 -7.15
CA GLY A 66 7.22 -6.60 -8.51
C GLY A 66 7.53 -5.10 -8.52
N ASN A 67 8.13 -4.62 -9.60
CA ASN A 67 8.42 -3.19 -9.80
C ASN A 67 7.13 -2.42 -10.06
N HIS A 68 6.90 -1.34 -9.33
CA HIS A 68 5.68 -0.55 -9.45
C HIS A 68 5.86 0.88 -8.91
N HIS A 69 4.86 1.74 -9.12
CA HIS A 69 4.72 3.01 -8.41
C HIS A 69 3.27 3.23 -7.99
N HIS A 70 3.02 4.23 -7.12
CA HIS A 70 1.70 4.51 -6.55
C HIS A 70 1.00 5.72 -7.18
N GLY A 71 1.30 6.01 -8.45
CA GLY A 71 0.80 7.22 -9.11
C GLY A 71 1.15 8.49 -8.33
N GLU A 72 0.16 9.34 -8.13
CA GLU A 72 0.30 10.61 -7.39
C GLU A 72 0.37 10.46 -5.86
N ALA A 73 0.20 9.26 -5.33
CA ALA A 73 0.14 9.05 -3.89
C ALA A 73 1.51 9.25 -3.23
N GLU A 74 1.56 10.10 -2.22
CA GLU A 74 2.58 10.03 -1.18
C GLU A 74 2.31 8.79 -0.34
N THR A 75 3.35 7.99 -0.07
CA THR A 75 3.20 6.77 0.71
C THR A 75 4.13 6.77 1.91
N SER A 76 3.57 6.56 3.09
CA SER A 76 4.29 6.32 4.34
C SER A 76 4.11 4.87 4.75
N ILE A 77 5.20 4.21 5.14
CA ILE A 77 5.21 2.81 5.51
C ILE A 77 5.87 2.69 6.88
N TYR A 78 5.19 2.07 7.83
CA TYR A 78 5.70 1.75 9.15
C TYR A 78 5.90 0.25 9.28
N ILE A 79 7.08 -0.16 9.76
CA ILE A 79 7.42 -1.57 9.90
C ILE A 79 6.94 -2.09 11.26
N VAL A 80 5.97 -3.00 11.25
CA VAL A 80 5.42 -3.61 12.46
C VAL A 80 6.28 -4.79 12.90
N SER A 81 6.63 -5.70 11.98
CA SER A 81 7.43 -6.89 12.25
C SER A 81 8.23 -7.34 11.01
N GLY A 82 9.20 -8.23 11.22
CA GLY A 82 10.11 -8.71 10.17
C GLY A 82 11.11 -7.66 9.71
N ARG A 83 11.79 -7.93 8.60
CA ARG A 83 12.88 -7.09 8.05
C ARG A 83 12.76 -6.89 6.54
N PRO A 84 11.66 -6.26 6.06
CA PRO A 84 11.50 -6.01 4.64
C PRO A 84 12.56 -5.02 4.13
N ALA A 85 12.79 -5.06 2.82
CA ALA A 85 13.67 -4.15 2.13
C ALA A 85 12.92 -3.43 1.00
N PHE A 86 13.31 -2.20 0.74
CA PHE A 86 12.73 -1.34 -0.30
C PHE A 86 13.81 -1.03 -1.32
N VAL A 87 13.53 -1.29 -2.59
CA VAL A 87 14.49 -1.10 -3.68
C VAL A 87 13.95 -0.09 -4.67
N PHE A 88 14.77 0.90 -5.01
CA PHE A 88 14.49 1.93 -6.02
C PHE A 88 15.76 2.20 -6.83
N HIS A 89 15.66 2.97 -7.92
CA HIS A 89 16.82 3.37 -8.72
C HIS A 89 17.16 4.86 -8.48
N ASP A 90 18.39 5.18 -8.09
CA ASP A 90 18.79 6.55 -7.70
C ASP A 90 19.36 7.40 -8.86
N GLY A 91 19.58 6.77 -10.01
CA GLY A 91 20.15 7.39 -11.21
C GLY A 91 21.52 6.81 -11.59
N ALA A 92 22.21 6.20 -10.63
CA ALA A 92 23.44 5.43 -10.84
C ALA A 92 23.19 3.92 -10.82
N GLY A 93 22.24 3.45 -10.00
CA GLY A 93 21.87 2.05 -9.95
C GLY A 93 20.71 1.79 -8.99
N GLU A 94 20.40 0.50 -8.77
CA GLU A 94 19.45 0.09 -7.74
C GLU A 94 20.06 0.27 -6.34
N VAL A 95 19.30 0.93 -5.47
CA VAL A 95 19.61 1.14 -4.06
C VAL A 95 18.60 0.35 -3.24
N ARG A 96 19.11 -0.43 -2.27
CA ARG A 96 18.30 -1.19 -1.32
C ARG A 96 18.38 -0.56 0.06
N ILE A 97 17.23 -0.28 0.64
CA ILE A 97 17.08 0.16 2.04
C ILE A 97 16.55 -1.04 2.84
N GLN A 98 17.36 -1.54 3.78
CA GLN A 98 16.94 -2.56 4.73
C GLN A 98 16.30 -1.89 5.95
N THR A 99 15.21 -2.48 6.45
CA THR A 99 14.46 -1.94 7.59
C THR A 99 14.21 -3.00 8.65
N GLY A 100 13.79 -2.57 9.83
CA GLY A 100 13.30 -3.42 10.90
C GLY A 100 12.14 -2.77 11.67
N PRO A 101 11.59 -3.46 12.68
CA PRO A 101 10.43 -2.97 13.42
C PRO A 101 10.69 -1.60 14.07
N GLY A 102 9.74 -0.69 13.90
CA GLY A 102 9.86 0.69 14.38
C GLY A 102 10.36 1.70 13.33
N ASP A 103 10.89 1.23 12.20
CA ASP A 103 11.34 2.10 11.11
C ASP A 103 10.18 2.65 10.29
N TYR A 104 10.44 3.78 9.63
CA TYR A 104 9.54 4.42 8.69
C TYR A 104 10.21 4.56 7.32
N ILE A 105 9.43 4.35 6.26
CA ILE A 105 9.80 4.62 4.88
C ILE A 105 8.83 5.62 4.28
N PHE A 106 9.36 6.57 3.53
CA PHE A 106 8.58 7.47 2.69
C PHE A 106 8.88 7.15 1.23
N VAL A 107 7.83 6.92 0.44
CA VAL A 107 7.92 6.79 -1.01
C VAL A 107 7.22 7.99 -1.65
N PRO A 108 7.98 8.87 -2.33
CA PRO A 108 7.42 9.99 -3.07
C PRO A 108 6.51 9.53 -4.23
N PRO A 109 5.59 10.40 -4.68
CA PRO A 109 4.77 10.14 -5.87
C PRO A 109 5.62 9.72 -7.06
N TYR A 110 5.10 8.76 -7.84
CA TYR A 110 5.67 8.24 -9.08
C TYR A 110 7.03 7.54 -8.98
N VAL A 111 7.68 7.43 -7.81
CA VAL A 111 8.97 6.71 -7.68
C VAL A 111 8.76 5.24 -7.99
N PRO A 112 9.38 4.68 -9.04
CA PRO A 112 9.39 3.24 -9.24
C PRO A 112 10.18 2.56 -8.12
N HIS A 113 9.56 1.60 -7.47
CA HIS A 113 10.16 0.83 -6.38
C HIS A 113 9.59 -0.59 -6.34
N ARG A 114 10.16 -1.40 -5.45
CA ARG A 114 9.59 -2.69 -5.05
C ARG A 114 9.85 -2.94 -3.57
N GLU A 115 8.91 -3.63 -2.95
CA GLU A 115 9.10 -4.20 -1.61
C GLU A 115 9.53 -5.66 -1.73
N GLU A 116 10.47 -6.02 -0.87
CA GLU A 116 10.97 -7.38 -0.75
C GLU A 116 10.93 -7.82 0.71
N ASN A 117 10.59 -9.08 0.93
CA ASN A 117 10.95 -9.76 2.16
C ASN A 117 12.01 -10.83 1.83
N PRO A 118 13.30 -10.52 2.01
CA PRO A 118 14.37 -11.43 1.65
C PRO A 118 14.55 -12.58 2.65
N ASP A 119 13.95 -12.50 3.84
CA ASP A 119 14.05 -13.55 4.84
C ASP A 119 13.34 -14.82 4.32
N PRO A 120 13.98 -16.01 4.38
CA PRO A 120 13.39 -17.25 3.90
C PRO A 120 12.37 -17.87 4.85
N ASP A 121 12.34 -17.45 6.12
CA ASP A 121 11.57 -18.10 7.18
C ASP A 121 10.58 -17.14 7.86
N GLU A 122 10.93 -15.87 8.03
CA GLU A 122 10.14 -14.88 8.78
C GLU A 122 9.28 -14.00 7.85
N PRO A 123 7.94 -13.93 8.05
CA PRO A 123 7.11 -12.97 7.35
C PRO A 123 7.33 -11.53 7.87
N ALA A 124 7.06 -10.54 7.03
CA ALA A 124 7.06 -9.13 7.42
C ALA A 124 5.62 -8.57 7.45
N VAL A 125 5.37 -7.63 8.36
CA VAL A 125 4.10 -6.89 8.43
C VAL A 125 4.41 -5.41 8.42
N VAL A 126 3.74 -4.68 7.53
CA VAL A 126 3.87 -3.22 7.41
C VAL A 126 2.50 -2.55 7.43
N VAL A 127 2.44 -1.37 8.02
CA VAL A 127 1.29 -0.46 7.91
C VAL A 127 1.61 0.57 6.84
N ILE A 128 0.77 0.67 5.82
CA ILE A 128 0.93 1.59 4.69
C ILE A 128 -0.14 2.65 4.78
N SER A 129 0.24 3.91 4.69
CA SER A 129 -0.64 5.06 4.58
C SER A 129 -0.37 5.82 3.28
N ARG A 130 -1.42 6.24 2.58
CA ARG A 130 -1.34 6.99 1.32
C ARG A 130 -2.21 8.23 1.34
N SER A 131 -1.83 9.26 0.58
CA SER A 131 -2.60 10.50 0.42
C SER A 131 -3.80 10.38 -0.55
N THR A 132 -3.92 9.25 -1.23
CA THR A 132 -5.07 8.91 -2.09
C THR A 132 -6.07 8.04 -1.34
N GLN A 133 -7.32 8.00 -1.79
CA GLN A 133 -8.40 7.24 -1.15
C GLN A 133 -8.43 5.78 -1.58
N GLU A 134 -7.66 5.44 -2.61
CA GLU A 134 -7.50 4.11 -3.17
C GLU A 134 -6.03 3.68 -3.15
N GLY A 135 -5.81 2.38 -3.03
CA GLY A 135 -4.49 1.76 -3.13
C GLY A 135 -3.98 1.71 -4.57
N ILE A 136 -3.57 2.84 -5.14
CA ILE A 136 -3.02 2.91 -6.50
C ILE A 136 -1.76 2.04 -6.60
N VAL A 137 -1.72 1.17 -7.60
CA VAL A 137 -0.54 0.38 -7.99
C VAL A 137 -0.45 0.36 -9.50
N VAL A 138 0.66 0.87 -10.04
CA VAL A 138 0.96 0.83 -11.46
C VAL A 138 2.23 0.03 -11.66
N ASN A 139 2.10 -1.16 -12.25
CA ASN A 139 3.23 -2.05 -12.52
C ASN A 139 4.10 -1.51 -13.65
N VAL A 140 5.42 -1.62 -13.49
CA VAL A 140 6.41 -1.22 -14.50
C VAL A 140 7.38 -2.36 -14.77
N PRO A 141 8.00 -2.46 -15.95
CA PRO A 141 8.90 -3.56 -16.27
C PRO A 141 10.22 -3.50 -15.49
N GLU A 142 10.71 -2.30 -15.17
CA GLU A 142 12.02 -2.07 -14.55
C GLU A 142 11.98 -0.87 -13.59
N LEU A 143 12.94 -0.82 -12.66
CA LEU A 143 13.14 0.36 -11.82
C LEU A 143 13.93 1.41 -12.59
N THR A 144 13.26 2.53 -12.89
CA THR A 144 13.91 3.71 -13.49
C THR A 144 13.98 4.83 -12.47
N PRO A 145 15.01 5.69 -12.52
CA PRO A 145 15.05 6.87 -11.69
C PRO A 145 13.92 7.82 -12.11
N LEU A 146 13.28 8.47 -11.14
CA LEU A 146 12.41 9.59 -11.48
C LEU A 146 13.24 10.69 -12.13
N PRO A 147 12.78 11.29 -13.25
CA PRO A 147 13.39 12.49 -13.77
C PRO A 147 13.34 13.56 -12.68
N VAL A 148 14.50 14.04 -12.25
CA VAL A 148 14.57 15.18 -11.34
C VAL A 148 13.98 16.36 -12.11
N ALA A 149 12.89 16.93 -11.61
CA ALA A 149 12.37 18.19 -12.16
C ALA A 149 13.52 19.22 -12.11
N PRO A 150 13.77 19.98 -13.19
CA PRO A 150 14.78 21.03 -13.14
C PRO A 150 14.45 21.96 -11.97
N ALA A 151 15.47 22.23 -11.14
CA ALA A 151 15.39 23.15 -10.01
C ALA A 151 15.01 24.57 -10.46
#